data_AF-L9W6Y4-F1
#
_entry.id   AF-L9W6Y4-F1
#
_cell.length_a   1.000
_cell.length_b   1.000
_cell.length_c   1.000
_cell.angle_alpha   90.00
_cell.angle_beta   90.00
_cell.angle_gamma   90.00
#
_symmetry.space_group_name_H-M   'P 1'
#
loop_
_entity.id
_entity.type
_entity.pdbx_description
1 polymer ?
#
loop_
_entity_poly.entity_id
_entity_poly.type
_entity_poly.pdbx_seq_one_letter_code
_entity_poly.pdbx_strand_id
1 'polypeptide(L)'
;MVLVANAFNMAVLRPAGVPEEYHVITVITSMAPVLIYIGVWYDEDRQPYWEQSREHIVGDLVFVIIGAAVGSAIALVAIIDVGLPQFLQDIAAMAVGFMLSWGLFWWRNPTLYGREASR
;
A
#
# COMPACT_ATOMS: atom_id res chain seq x y z
N MET A 1 9.53 -10.64 -1.30
CA MET A 1 8.36 -10.05 -0.61
C MET A 1 7.24 -11.06 -0.39
N VAL A 2 6.70 -11.74 -1.42
CA VAL A 2 5.66 -12.78 -1.24
C VAL A 2 6.07 -13.87 -0.24
N LEU A 3 7.33 -14.36 -0.31
CA LEU A 3 7.86 -15.33 0.67
C LEU A 3 7.88 -14.79 2.12
N VAL A 4 8.17 -13.50 2.29
CA VAL A 4 8.20 -12.85 3.61
C VAL A 4 6.78 -12.66 4.15
N ALA A 5 5.84 -12.22 3.31
CA ALA A 5 4.43 -12.10 3.67
C ALA A 5 3.84 -13.46 4.07
N ASN A 6 4.11 -14.51 3.30
CA ASN A 6 3.65 -15.86 3.64
C ASN A 6 4.29 -16.39 4.93
N ALA A 7 5.59 -16.14 5.16
CA ALA A 7 6.24 -16.50 6.41
C ALA A 7 5.60 -15.78 7.61
N PHE A 8 5.29 -14.48 7.48
CA PHE A 8 4.60 -13.72 8.51
C PHE A 8 3.17 -14.23 8.76
N ASN A 9 2.43 -14.52 7.70
CA ASN A 9 1.07 -15.08 7.82
C ASN A 9 1.09 -16.42 8.56
N MET A 10 2.05 -17.29 8.22
CA MET A 10 2.18 -18.61 8.83
C MET A 10 2.69 -18.56 10.28
N ALA A 11 3.62 -17.65 10.59
CA ALA A 11 4.27 -17.57 11.90
C ALA A 11 3.55 -16.66 12.91
N VAL A 12 2.72 -15.72 12.44
CA VAL A 12 2.11 -14.68 13.30
C VAL A 12 0.58 -14.67 13.18
N LEU A 13 0.04 -14.48 11.97
CA LEU A 13 -1.42 -14.30 11.81
C LEU A 13 -2.21 -15.58 12.06
N ARG A 14 -1.75 -16.71 11.49
CA ARG A 14 -2.41 -18.00 11.65
C ARG A 14 -2.39 -18.48 13.13
N PRO A 15 -1.28 -18.39 13.88
CA PRO A 15 -1.29 -18.66 15.32
C PRO A 15 -2.14 -17.69 16.14
N ALA A 16 -2.33 -16.44 15.68
CA ALA A 16 -3.19 -15.45 16.32
C ALA A 16 -4.68 -15.65 16.03
N GLY A 17 -5.07 -16.68 15.26
CA GLY A 17 -6.45 -16.99 14.93
C GLY A 17 -7.06 -16.06 13.88
N VAL A 18 -6.23 -15.34 13.11
CA VAL A 18 -6.70 -14.46 12.04
C VAL A 18 -7.14 -15.31 10.86
N PRO A 19 -8.36 -15.09 10.31
CA PRO A 19 -8.86 -15.83 9.15
C PRO A 19 -7.98 -15.65 7.90
N GLU A 20 -7.96 -16.66 7.03
CA GLU A 20 -7.12 -16.65 5.82
C GLU A 20 -7.52 -15.55 4.84
N GLU A 21 -8.77 -15.05 4.87
CA GLU A 21 -9.19 -13.94 4.00
C GLU A 21 -8.39 -12.66 4.27
N TYR A 22 -7.89 -12.45 5.48
CA TYR A 22 -7.08 -11.27 5.83
C TYR A 22 -5.60 -11.41 5.48
N HIS A 23 -5.14 -12.61 5.08
CA HIS A 23 -3.74 -12.83 4.70
C HIS A 23 -3.33 -12.04 3.45
N VAL A 24 -4.28 -11.69 2.58
CA VAL A 24 -4.01 -10.86 1.40
C VAL A 24 -3.53 -9.45 1.78
N ILE A 25 -3.94 -8.93 2.94
CA ILE A 25 -3.53 -7.60 3.44
C ILE A 25 -2.02 -7.52 3.60
N THR A 26 -1.36 -8.56 4.11
CA THR A 26 0.10 -8.55 4.28
C THR A 26 0.82 -8.62 2.94
N VAL A 27 0.26 -9.34 1.97
CA VAL A 27 0.78 -9.37 0.59
C VAL A 27 0.70 -7.98 -0.02
N ILE A 28 -0.48 -7.33 0.02
CA ILE A 28 -0.70 -5.97 -0.48
C ILE A 28 0.25 -4.99 0.22
N THR A 29 0.33 -5.04 1.54
CA THR A 29 1.17 -4.15 2.35
C THR A 29 2.66 -4.34 2.04
N SER A 30 3.11 -5.58 1.81
CA SER A 30 4.51 -5.87 1.43
C SER A 30 4.86 -5.39 0.02
N MET A 31 3.86 -5.28 -0.85
CA MET A 31 3.99 -4.76 -2.22
C MET A 31 3.87 -3.24 -2.28
N ALA A 32 3.22 -2.61 -1.30
CA ALA A 32 3.00 -1.17 -1.26
C ALA A 32 4.23 -0.29 -1.55
N PRO A 33 5.48 -0.63 -1.12
CA PRO A 33 6.66 0.17 -1.46
C PRO A 33 6.90 0.35 -2.96
N VAL A 34 6.38 -0.56 -3.80
CA VAL A 34 6.44 -0.44 -5.27
C VAL A 34 5.76 0.84 -5.77
N LEU A 35 4.81 1.39 -5.01
CA LEU A 35 4.10 2.62 -5.34
C LEU A 35 5.02 3.82 -5.41
N ILE A 36 5.95 3.92 -4.46
CA ILE A 36 6.94 5.00 -4.44
C ILE A 36 7.83 4.87 -5.67
N TYR A 37 8.28 3.65 -5.94
CA TYR A 37 9.11 3.39 -7.12
C TYR A 37 8.38 3.78 -8.41
N ILE A 38 7.18 3.24 -8.67
CA ILE A 38 6.44 3.51 -9.92
C ILE A 38 6.02 4.99 -10.02
N GLY A 39 5.59 5.58 -8.89
CA GLY A 39 5.10 6.95 -8.83
C GLY A 39 6.15 8.03 -9.09
N VAL A 40 7.41 7.69 -8.81
CA VAL A 40 8.57 8.57 -8.99
C VAL A 40 9.36 8.21 -10.25
N TRP A 41 9.46 6.93 -10.60
CA TRP A 41 10.34 6.43 -11.66
C TRP A 41 9.90 6.83 -13.07
N TYR A 42 8.59 6.93 -13.32
CA TYR A 42 8.07 7.21 -14.66
C TYR A 42 8.22 8.66 -15.11
N ASP A 43 8.48 9.58 -14.18
CA ASP A 43 8.54 11.02 -14.45
C ASP A 43 9.93 11.55 -14.11
N GLU A 44 10.67 11.98 -15.14
CA GLU A 44 12.02 12.52 -14.96
C GLU A 44 12.02 13.75 -14.04
N ASP A 45 10.94 14.53 -14.00
CA ASP A 45 10.80 15.69 -13.13
C ASP A 45 10.69 15.31 -11.64
N ARG A 46 10.39 14.04 -11.34
CA ARG A 46 10.23 13.51 -9.97
C ARG A 46 11.48 12.80 -9.45
N GLN A 47 12.49 12.55 -10.29
CA GLN A 47 13.75 11.92 -9.87
C GLN A 47 14.46 12.61 -8.68
N PRO A 48 14.40 13.96 -8.49
CA PRO A 48 14.98 14.61 -7.31
C PRO A 48 14.41 14.13 -5.96
N TYR A 49 13.30 13.38 -5.96
CA TYR A 49 12.81 12.66 -4.78
C TYR A 49 13.92 11.83 -4.11
N TRP A 50 14.75 11.14 -4.90
CA TRP A 50 15.78 10.25 -4.37
C TRP A 50 16.95 10.98 -3.72
N GLU A 51 17.03 12.30 -3.88
CA GLU A 51 18.03 13.16 -3.23
C GLU A 51 17.60 13.61 -1.82
N GLN A 52 16.35 13.34 -1.42
CA GLN A 52 15.84 13.68 -0.10
C GLN A 52 16.53 12.88 1.01
N SER A 53 16.39 13.37 2.26
CA SER A 53 16.97 12.70 3.42
C SER A 53 16.37 11.30 3.61
N ARG A 54 17.17 10.37 4.14
CA ARG A 54 16.71 9.00 4.46
C ARG A 54 15.49 9.01 5.39
N GLU A 55 15.44 9.95 6.34
CA GLU A 55 14.32 10.12 7.26
C GLU A 55 13.02 10.43 6.54
N HIS A 56 13.07 11.26 5.48
CA HIS A 56 11.90 11.58 4.68
C HIS A 56 11.41 10.35 3.90
N ILE A 57 12.32 9.64 3.22
CA ILE A 57 12.00 8.42 2.45
C ILE A 57 11.42 7.32 3.36
N VAL A 58 12.00 7.12 4.54
CA VAL A 58 11.47 6.16 5.53
C VAL A 58 10.09 6.60 6.03
N GLY A 59 9.89 7.89 6.25
CA GLY A 59 8.58 8.44 6.59
C GLY A 59 7.53 8.11 5.53
N ASP A 60 7.85 8.34 4.26
CA ASP A 60 6.95 8.03 3.15
C ASP A 60 6.65 6.54 3.03
N LEU A 61 7.68 5.70 3.21
CA LEU A 61 7.53 4.25 3.23
C LEU A 61 6.53 3.81 4.33
N VAL A 62 6.62 4.39 5.52
CA VAL A 62 5.69 4.11 6.62
C VAL A 62 4.27 4.55 6.26
N PHE A 63 4.09 5.75 5.68
CA PHE A 63 2.76 6.23 5.25
C PHE A 63 2.14 5.34 4.17
N VAL A 64 2.93 4.89 3.20
CA VAL A 64 2.48 3.98 2.14
C VAL A 64 2.10 2.61 2.70
N ILE A 65 2.92 2.04 3.59
CA ILE A 65 2.64 0.76 4.25
C ILE A 65 1.35 0.85 5.08
N ILE A 66 1.19 1.91 5.87
CA ILE A 66 -0.01 2.13 6.69
C ILE A 66 -1.23 2.34 5.80
N GLY A 67 -1.13 3.15 4.76
CA GLY A 67 -2.21 3.36 3.80
C GLY A 67 -2.67 2.06 3.15
N ALA A 68 -1.73 1.19 2.79
CA ALA A 68 -2.03 -0.10 2.16
C ALA A 68 -2.75 -1.02 3.14
N ALA A 69 -2.21 -1.15 4.35
CA ALA A 69 -2.78 -2.00 5.39
C ALA A 69 -4.19 -1.52 5.78
N VAL A 70 -4.35 -0.23 6.06
CA VAL A 70 -5.64 0.35 6.49
C VAL A 70 -6.66 0.33 5.35
N GLY A 71 -6.27 0.74 4.15
CA GLY A 71 -7.19 0.81 3.00
C GLY A 71 -7.68 -0.57 2.58
N SER A 72 -6.79 -1.56 2.51
CA SER A 72 -7.18 -2.94 2.20
C SER A 72 -8.03 -3.57 3.31
N ALA A 73 -7.74 -3.29 4.58
CA ALA A 73 -8.57 -3.75 5.70
C ALA A 73 -9.99 -3.17 5.66
N ILE A 74 -10.13 -1.86 5.41
CA ILE A 74 -11.43 -1.20 5.30
C ILE A 74 -12.27 -1.84 4.17
N ALA A 75 -11.65 -2.06 3.01
CA ALA A 75 -12.33 -2.67 1.88
C ALA A 75 -12.78 -4.10 2.16
N LEU A 76 -11.89 -4.94 2.73
CA LEU A 76 -12.22 -6.32 3.08
C LEU A 76 -13.36 -6.38 4.09
N VAL A 77 -13.26 -5.64 5.20
CA VAL A 77 -14.31 -5.61 6.23
C VAL A 77 -15.66 -5.20 5.65
N ALA A 78 -15.68 -4.29 4.67
CA ALA A 78 -16.92 -3.84 4.04
C ALA A 78 -17.59 -4.89 3.13
N ILE A 79 -16.83 -5.87 2.60
CA ILE A 79 -17.33 -6.77 1.53
C ILE A 79 -17.21 -8.26 1.85
N ILE A 80 -16.57 -8.64 2.96
CA ILE A 80 -16.28 -10.04 3.29
C ILE A 80 -17.56 -10.90 3.44
N ASP A 81 -18.63 -10.32 3.99
CA ASP A 81 -19.91 -11.00 4.23
C ASP A 81 -20.89 -10.93 3.05
N VAL A 82 -20.51 -10.29 1.94
CA VAL A 82 -21.38 -10.09 0.77
C VAL A 82 -21.47 -11.36 -0.10
N GLY A 83 -20.69 -12.40 0.21
CA GLY A 83 -20.67 -13.66 -0.55
C GLY A 83 -20.00 -13.54 -1.92
N LEU A 84 -19.19 -12.50 -2.13
CA LEU A 84 -18.42 -12.31 -3.36
C LEU A 84 -17.32 -13.38 -3.47
N PRO A 85 -16.96 -13.83 -4.69
CA PRO A 85 -15.77 -14.63 -4.92
C PRO A 85 -14.52 -13.96 -4.34
N GLN A 86 -13.65 -14.73 -3.68
CA GLN A 86 -12.43 -14.23 -3.02
C GLN A 86 -11.57 -13.36 -3.94
N PHE A 87 -11.42 -13.75 -5.21
CA PHE A 87 -10.66 -12.96 -6.19
C PHE A 87 -11.18 -11.52 -6.36
N LEU A 88 -12.50 -11.30 -6.33
CA LEU A 88 -13.06 -9.95 -6.42
C LEU A 88 -12.82 -9.17 -5.12
N GLN A 89 -12.86 -9.84 -3.97
CA GLN A 89 -12.54 -9.22 -2.69
C GLN A 89 -11.08 -8.77 -2.64
N ASP A 90 -10.16 -9.63 -3.10
CA ASP A 90 -8.72 -9.35 -3.16
C ASP A 90 -8.43 -8.16 -4.08
N ILE A 91 -9.07 -8.10 -5.26
CA ILE A 91 -8.95 -6.96 -6.18
C ILE A 91 -9.45 -5.68 -5.53
N ALA A 92 -10.62 -5.71 -4.88
CA ALA A 92 -11.17 -4.53 -4.22
C ALA A 92 -10.26 -4.07 -3.08
N ALA A 93 -9.77 -5.00 -2.26
CA ALA A 93 -8.83 -4.73 -1.18
C ALA A 93 -7.53 -4.09 -1.69
N MET A 94 -6.99 -4.65 -2.78
CA MET A 94 -5.80 -4.12 -3.44
C MET A 94 -6.05 -2.72 -4.00
N ALA A 95 -7.17 -2.50 -4.68
CA ALA A 95 -7.51 -1.20 -5.27
C ALA A 95 -7.65 -0.11 -4.20
N VAL A 96 -8.40 -0.38 -3.12
CA VAL A 96 -8.61 0.61 -2.05
C VAL A 96 -7.32 0.82 -1.25
N GLY A 97 -6.58 -0.25 -0.94
CA GLY A 97 -5.26 -0.16 -0.30
C GLY A 97 -4.28 0.68 -1.13
N PHE A 98 -4.23 0.44 -2.44
CA PHE A 98 -3.45 1.22 -3.39
C PHE A 98 -3.87 2.70 -3.38
N MET A 99 -5.17 2.98 -3.52
CA MET A 99 -5.68 4.36 -3.61
C MET A 99 -5.37 5.15 -2.33
N LEU A 100 -5.55 4.54 -1.16
CA LEU A 100 -5.24 5.21 0.10
C LEU A 100 -3.74 5.44 0.28
N SER A 101 -2.91 4.43 -0.03
CA SER A 101 -1.45 4.56 -0.01
C SER A 101 -0.96 5.67 -0.92
N TRP A 102 -1.48 5.69 -2.15
CA TRP A 102 -1.15 6.68 -3.16
C TRP A 102 -1.58 8.08 -2.71
N GLY A 103 -2.80 8.22 -2.19
CA GLY A 103 -3.30 9.49 -1.66
C GLY A 103 -2.47 10.02 -0.50
N LEU A 104 -2.04 9.15 0.43
CA LEU A 104 -1.16 9.54 1.53
C LEU A 104 0.23 9.94 1.05
N PHE A 105 0.81 9.20 0.10
CA PHE A 105 2.10 9.54 -0.51
C PHE A 105 2.04 10.89 -1.22
N TRP A 106 0.99 11.10 -2.01
CA TRP A 106 0.71 12.34 -2.73
C TRP A 106 0.54 13.52 -1.76
N TRP A 107 -0.27 13.36 -0.72
CA TRP A 107 -0.52 14.39 0.29
C TRP A 107 0.74 14.77 1.05
N ARG A 108 1.62 13.81 1.33
CA ARG A 108 2.89 14.04 2.03
C ARG A 108 3.97 14.69 1.16
N ASN A 109 3.89 14.54 -0.16
CA ASN A 109 4.88 15.04 -1.11
C ASN A 109 4.31 16.11 -2.06
N PRO A 110 3.73 17.22 -1.56
CA PRO A 110 3.10 18.22 -2.41
C PRO A 110 4.09 18.92 -3.35
N THR A 111 5.38 18.96 -3.03
CA THR A 111 6.41 19.54 -3.91
C THR A 111 6.70 18.71 -5.15
N LEU A 112 6.45 17.39 -5.11
CA LEU A 112 6.58 16.51 -6.27
C LEU A 112 5.40 16.66 -7.23
N TYR A 113 4.20 16.90 -6.71
CA TYR A 113 2.96 16.93 -7.49
C TYR A 113 2.38 18.33 -7.71
N GLY A 114 2.86 19.34 -7.00
CA GLY A 114 2.32 20.69 -7.05
C GLY A 114 2.70 21.48 -8.30
N ARG A 115 3.80 21.12 -9.00
CA ARG A 115 4.20 21.81 -10.25
C ARG A 115 3.23 21.58 -11.40
N GLU A 116 2.53 20.45 -11.43
CA GLU A 116 1.50 20.12 -12.43
C GLU A 116 0.22 20.94 -12.23
N ALA A 117 -0.13 21.28 -10.99
CA ALA A 117 -1.36 22.03 -10.67
C ALA A 117 -1.30 23.54 -11.00
N SER A 118 -0.09 24.06 -11.26
CA SER A 118 0.17 25.48 -11.54
C SER A 118 0.51 25.76 -13.01
N ARG A 119 0.37 24.78 -13.90
CA ARG A 119 0.59 24.93 -15.35
C ARG A 119 -0.70 24.84 -16.14
#